data_AF-A0A5N3WFY6-F1
#
_entry.id   AF-A0A5N3WFY6-F1
#
_cell.length_a   1.000
_cell.length_b   1.000
_cell.length_c   1.000
_cell.angle_alpha   90.00
_cell.angle_beta   90.00
_cell.angle_gamma   90.00
#
_symmetry.space_group_name_H-M   'P 1'
#
loop_
_entity.id
_entity.type
_entity.pdbx_description
1 polymer ?
#
loop_
_entity_poly.entity_id
_entity_poly.type
_entity_poly.pdbx_seq_one_letter_code
_entity_poly.pdbx_strand_id
1 'polypeptide(L)' 'QLELVEPSGWIHVPLTDNHKKPTRTFMIQIAVLANHQNGRDTHMRQIKIYTPVEESSIGKFPRCTTIDFMMYRSIR' A
#
# COMPACT_ATOMS: atom_id res chain seq x y z
N GLN A 1 -15.58 -7.04 -0.53
CA GLN A 1 -16.03 -5.79 -1.20
C GLN A 1 -15.99 -4.67 -0.17
N LEU A 2 -15.51 -3.49 -0.54
CA LEU A 2 -15.49 -2.32 0.33
C LEU A 2 -16.69 -1.44 0.00
N GLU A 3 -17.49 -1.09 1.01
CA GLU A 3 -18.60 -0.15 0.88
C GLU A 3 -18.22 1.19 1.50
N LEU A 4 -18.59 2.27 0.82
CA LEU A 4 -18.29 3.64 1.23
C LEU A 4 -19.62 4.38 1.38
N VAL A 5 -19.83 4.99 2.55
CA VAL A 5 -21.03 5.79 2.86
C VAL A 5 -20.57 7.22 3.11
N GLU A 6 -20.95 8.12 2.21
CA GLU A 6 -20.59 9.55 2.23
C GLU A 6 -19.11 9.81 2.57
N PRO A 7 -18.16 9.18 1.85
CA PRO A 7 -16.76 9.27 2.21
C PRO A 7 -16.25 10.71 2.07
N SER A 8 -15.50 11.16 3.07
CA SER A 8 -14.81 12.45 3.06
C SER A 8 -13.32 12.24 3.34
N GLY A 9 -12.46 12.81 2.48
CA GLY A 9 -11.01 12.66 2.58
C GLY A 9 -10.45 11.41 1.91
N TRP A 10 -9.25 11.00 2.35
CA TRP A 10 -8.54 9.84 1.82
C TRP A 10 -9.06 8.54 2.44
N ILE A 11 -9.14 7.49 1.62
CA ILE A 11 -9.48 6.14 2.07
C ILE A 11 -8.25 5.26 1.87
N HIS A 12 -7.82 4.59 2.94
CA HIS A 12 -6.72 3.63 2.91
C HIS A 12 -7.27 2.20 2.85
N VAL A 13 -6.93 1.47 1.80
CA VAL A 13 -7.35 0.07 1.60
C VAL A 13 -6.13 -0.83 1.71
N PRO A 14 -6.05 -1.70 2.73
CA PRO A 14 -4.96 -2.68 2.84
C PRO A 14 -5.03 -3.70 1.69
N LEU A 15 -3.91 -3.87 0.97
CA LEU A 15 -3.76 -4.87 -0.09
C LEU A 15 -2.98 -6.07 0.45
N THR A 16 -3.61 -6.85 1.33
CA THR A 16 -2.99 -8.02 1.96
C THR A 16 -3.56 -9.33 1.43
N ASP A 17 -2.72 -10.37 1.41
CA ASP A 17 -3.10 -11.75 1.18
C ASP A 17 -3.74 -12.41 2.42
N ASN A 18 -4.07 -13.70 2.31
CA ASN A 18 -4.67 -14.50 3.39
C ASN A 18 -3.75 -14.64 4.62
N HIS A 19 -2.46 -14.33 4.49
CA HIS A 19 -1.46 -14.39 5.55
C HIS A 19 -1.14 -13.01 6.13
N LYS A 20 -1.96 -11.99 5.83
CA LYS A 20 -1.73 -10.59 6.24
C LYS A 20 -0.42 -10.00 5.70
N LYS A 21 0.12 -10.57 4.62
CA LYS A 21 1.31 -10.04 3.93
C LYS A 21 0.88 -9.19 2.75
N PRO A 22 1.68 -8.18 2.35
CA PRO A 22 1.41 -7.38 1.16
C PRO A 22 1.30 -8.27 -0.09
N THR A 23 0.23 -8.10 -0.86
CA THR A 23 -0.04 -8.90 -2.06
C THR A 23 1.01 -8.66 -3.14
N ARG A 24 1.64 -9.72 -3.64
CA ARG A 24 2.55 -9.67 -4.80
C ARG A 24 1.78 -10.05 -6.06
N THR A 25 1.59 -9.09 -6.96
CA THR A 25 0.84 -9.28 -8.22
C THR A 25 1.43 -8.40 -9.33
N PHE A 26 1.22 -8.78 -10.58
CA PHE A 26 1.57 -7.96 -11.74
C PHE A 26 0.53 -6.87 -12.03
N MET A 27 -0.70 -7.04 -11.56
CA MET A 27 -1.81 -6.14 -11.85
C MET A 27 -2.73 -5.98 -10.65
N ILE A 28 -3.22 -4.76 -10.46
CA ILE A 28 -4.30 -4.41 -9.55
C ILE A 28 -5.37 -3.70 -10.36
N GLN A 29 -6.62 -4.13 -10.21
CA GLN A 29 -7.78 -3.51 -10.84
C GLN A 29 -8.68 -2.90 -9.77
N ILE A 30 -9.01 -1.62 -9.91
CA ILE A 30 -10.02 -0.96 -9.10
C ILE A 30 -11.29 -0.86 -9.94
N ALA A 31 -12.36 -1.52 -9.49
CA ALA A 31 -13.66 -1.49 -10.14
C ALA A 31 -14.67 -0.73 -9.25
N VAL A 32 -15.25 0.34 -9.79
CA VAL A 32 -16.37 1.02 -9.13
C VAL A 32 -17.64 0.31 -9.57
N LEU A 33 -18.25 -0.43 -8.65
CA LEU A 33 -19.43 -1.26 -8.94
C LEU A 33 -20.73 -0.46 -8.89
N ALA A 34 -20.79 0.58 -8.05
CA ALA A 34 -21.94 1.45 -7.89
C ALA A 34 -21.52 2.81 -7.33
N ASN A 35 -22.36 3.83 -7.57
CA ASN A 35 -22.21 5.18 -7.02
C ASN A 35 -23.36 5.51 -6.06
N HIS A 36 -23.15 6.52 -5.22
CA HIS A 36 -24.22 7.11 -4.41
C HIS A 36 -25.34 7.60 -5.32
N GLN A 37 -26.59 7.42 -4.87
CA GLN A 37 -27.79 7.84 -5.59
C GLN A 37 -27.87 7.29 -7.03
N ASN A 38 -27.31 6.10 -7.28
CA ASN A 38 -27.26 5.44 -8.59
C ASN A 38 -26.63 6.32 -9.70
N GLY A 39 -25.64 7.14 -9.34
CA GLY A 39 -24.91 7.95 -10.31
C GLY A 39 -24.27 7.10 -11.42
N ARG A 40 -24.43 7.52 -12.68
CA ARG A 40 -23.91 6.80 -13.85
C ARG A 40 -22.37 6.82 -13.89
N ASP A 41 -21.79 7.99 -13.65
CA ASP A 41 -20.35 8.22 -13.76
C ASP A 41 -19.73 8.48 -12.39
N THR A 42 -18.46 8.10 -12.23
CA THR A 42 -17.72 8.25 -10.97
C THR A 42 -16.62 9.29 -11.14
N HIS A 43 -16.46 10.17 -10.16
CA HIS A 43 -15.31 11.07 -10.11
C HIS A 43 -14.25 10.52 -9.14
N MET A 44 -13.16 9.98 -9.68
CA MET A 44 -11.96 9.66 -8.90
C MET A 44 -11.01 10.85 -8.93
N ARG A 45 -10.85 11.53 -7.80
CA ARG A 45 -9.99 12.73 -7.71
C ARG A 45 -8.50 12.39 -7.73
N GLN A 46 -8.10 11.32 -7.05
CA GLN A 46 -6.71 10.85 -7.04
C GLN A 46 -6.61 9.41 -6.52
N ILE A 47 -5.61 8.68 -7.01
CA ILE A 47 -5.22 7.35 -6.50
C ILE A 47 -3.73 7.39 -6.17
N LYS A 48 -3.36 6.80 -5.03
CA LYS A 48 -1.97 6.55 -4.66
C LYS A 48 -1.83 5.08 -4.28
N ILE A 49 -0.79 4.43 -4.78
CA ILE A 49 -0.43 3.06 -4.42
C ILE A 49 0.91 3.08 -3.69
N TYR A 50 0.99 2.29 -2.63
CA TYR A 50 2.17 2.18 -1.78
C TYR A 50 2.69 0.75 -1.82
N THR A 51 4.01 0.60 -1.87
CA THR A 51 4.70 -0.66 -1.68
C THR A 51 5.45 -0.63 -0.35
N PRO A 52 5.55 -1.76 0.37
CA PRO A 52 6.50 -1.86 1.47
C PRO A 52 7.91 -1.50 0.97
N VAL A 53 8.62 -0.69 1.76
CA VAL A 53 10.02 -0.36 1.50
C VAL A 53 10.89 -1.41 2.16
N GLU A 54 11.98 -1.80 1.50
CA GLU A 54 12.98 -2.67 2.08
C GLU A 54 13.65 -1.96 3.27
N GLU A 55 13.43 -2.50 4.48
CA GLU A 55 14.06 -1.98 5.70
C GLU A 55 15.40 -2.64 6.03
N SER A 56 15.66 -3.82 5.45
CA SER A 56 16.86 -4.62 5.68
C SER A 56 17.86 -4.41 4.55
N SER A 57 18.79 -3.47 4.70
CA SER A 57 19.93 -3.34 3.79
C SER A 57 21.02 -4.41 4.04
N ILE A 58 20.83 -5.29 5.02
CA ILE A 58 21.84 -6.23 5.54
C ILE A 58 21.26 -7.64 5.58
N GLY A 59 21.12 -8.24 4.39
CA GLY A 59 20.70 -9.63 4.24
C GLY A 59 19.37 -9.98 4.94
N LYS A 60 19.29 -11.19 5.50
CA LYS A 60 18.09 -11.71 6.18
C LYS A 60 17.94 -11.23 7.64
N PHE A 61 18.72 -10.24 8.06
CA PHE A 61 18.70 -9.76 9.45
C PHE A 61 17.70 -8.62 9.64
N PRO A 62 17.14 -8.47 10.85
CA PRO A 62 16.32 -7.32 11.19
C PRO A 62 17.07 -6.00 10.99
N ARG A 63 16.31 -4.92 10.82
CA ARG A 63 16.85 -3.57 10.70
C ARG A 63 17.76 -3.24 11.87
N CYS A 64 19.04 -3.01 11.59
CA CYS A 64 19.99 -2.43 12.54
C CYS A 64 19.67 -0.96 12.77
N THR A 65 19.75 -0.48 14.01
CA THR A 65 19.44 0.92 14.36
C THR A 65 20.67 1.72 14.79
N THR A 66 21.71 1.06 15.30
CA THR A 66 22.92 1.71 15.80
C THR A 66 23.73 2.33 14.67
N ILE A 67 24.21 3.56 14.89
CA ILE A 67 25.09 4.27 13.95
C ILE A 67 26.34 3.45 13.63
N ASP A 68 26.93 2.82 14.65
CA ASP A 68 28.13 1.98 14.52
C ASP A 68 27.97 0.85 13.50
N PHE A 69 26.76 0.30 13.38
CA PHE A 69 26.47 -0.76 12.42
C PHE A 69 26.03 -0.18 11.07
N MET A 70 25.24 0.90 11.08
CA MET A 70 24.80 1.55 9.86
C MET A 70 25.95 2.15 9.04
N MET A 71 27.06 2.57 9.66
CA MET A 71 28.19 3.17 8.94
C MET A 71 28.81 2.21 7.93
N TYR A 72 28.73 0.89 8.17
CA TYR A 72 29.26 -0.16 7.30
C TYR A 72 28.20 -0.82 6.41
N ARG A 73 26.97 -0.30 6.36
CA ARG A 73 25.84 -0.96 5.70
C ARG A 73 25.95 -1.08 4.18
N SER A 74 26.69 -0.17 3.53
CA SER A 74 26.80 -0.08 2.08
C SER A 74 28.10 0.60 1.70
N ILE A 75 28.77 0.10 0.67
CA ILE A 75 29.78 0.87 -0.07
C ILE A 75 29.00 1.70 -1.10
N ARG A 76 29.23 3.01 -1.11
CA ARG A 76 28.59 3.95 -2.05
C ARG A 76 29.62 4.64 -2.90
#